data_AF-A0A1V3P6L0-F1
#
_entry.id   AF-A0A1V3P6L0-F1
#
_cell.length_a   1.000
_cell.length_b   1.000
_cell.length_c   1.000
_cell.angle_alpha   90.00
_cell.angle_beta   90.00
_cell.angle_gamma   90.00
#
_symmetry.space_group_name_H-M   'P 1'
#
loop_
_entity.id
_entity.type
_entity.pdbx_description
1 polymer ?
#
loop_
_entity_poly.entity_id
_entity_poly.type
_entity_poly.pdbx_seq_one_letter_code
_entity_poly.pdbx_strand_id
1 'polypeptide(L)'
;MMMQERTYKSAAGAILFDATVSPQVGPDWFVPDYWHRQGALRTQAGGRGGVSIIATPAGECVLRHYHRGGMVAALMGDRYLWTGSDRTRPFAEFRLLGEIARLGLPGPVPVAARYVRQGLSYNADLITRRIADAHTLAECLAAGQLDGELATKVGALVARFHRAGIWHADLNAHNVLVTSRGLYLIDFDRGCMRKPATAWQQANLQRLRRSLLKLGAAGHGEALFEKDIWQPLLDRYGRTLTP
;
A
#
# COMPACT_ATOMS: atom_id res chain seq x y z
N MET A 1 16.26 11.71 -2.96
CA MET A 1 17.47 10.94 -2.60
C MET A 1 17.23 9.50 -3.03
N MET A 2 18.17 8.85 -3.71
CA MET A 2 18.00 7.45 -4.11
C MET A 2 18.10 6.53 -2.88
N MET A 3 17.19 5.56 -2.79
CA MET A 3 17.17 4.53 -1.74
C MET A 3 18.52 3.79 -1.70
N GLN A 4 19.09 3.61 -0.50
CA GLN A 4 20.31 2.83 -0.31
C GLN A 4 19.97 1.50 0.36
N GLU A 5 19.70 0.49 -0.48
CA GLU A 5 19.36 -0.85 -0.02
C GLU A 5 20.52 -1.48 0.77
N ARG A 6 20.26 -1.85 2.03
CA ARG A 6 21.16 -2.68 2.85
C ARG A 6 20.42 -3.90 3.37
N THR A 7 21.16 -5.00 3.53
CA THR A 7 20.61 -6.25 4.06
C THR A 7 21.31 -6.66 5.34
N TYR A 8 20.54 -6.97 6.38
CA TYR A 8 20.99 -7.69 7.55
C TYR A 8 20.51 -9.15 7.46
N LYS A 9 21.43 -10.11 7.55
CA LYS A 9 21.13 -11.55 7.48
C LYS A 9 21.25 -12.19 8.86
N SER A 10 20.37 -13.15 9.13
CA SER A 10 20.37 -14.01 10.31
C SER A 10 20.21 -15.47 9.90
N ALA A 11 20.39 -16.40 10.84
CA ALA A 11 20.20 -17.83 10.58
C ALA A 11 18.79 -18.18 10.07
N ALA A 12 17.77 -17.45 10.54
CA ALA A 12 16.38 -17.73 10.23
C ALA A 12 15.80 -16.83 9.11
N GLY A 13 16.49 -15.77 8.68
CA GLY A 13 15.86 -14.80 7.76
C GLY A 13 16.73 -13.61 7.42
N ALA A 14 16.13 -12.62 6.77
CA ALA A 14 16.83 -11.38 6.42
C ALA A 14 15.91 -10.15 6.58
N ILE A 15 16.55 -9.02 6.83
CA ILE A 15 15.96 -7.69 6.86
C ILE A 15 16.57 -6.88 5.73
N LEU A 16 15.71 -6.32 4.89
CA LEU A 16 16.04 -5.33 3.88
C LEU A 16 15.66 -3.96 4.40
N PHE A 17 16.51 -2.94 4.27
CA PHE A 17 16.18 -1.60 4.75
C PHE A 17 16.85 -0.51 3.91
N ASP A 18 16.27 0.69 3.97
CA ASP A 18 16.83 1.88 3.33
C ASP A 18 17.76 2.61 4.31
N ALA A 19 19.07 2.52 4.05
CA ALA A 19 20.10 3.14 4.87
C ALA A 19 20.04 4.68 4.86
N THR A 20 19.34 5.29 3.90
CA THR A 20 19.08 6.73 3.88
C THR A 20 17.98 7.15 4.85
N VAL A 21 17.10 6.21 5.23
CA VAL A 21 16.00 6.44 6.16
C VAL A 21 16.38 6.06 7.58
N SER A 22 17.06 4.92 7.77
CA SER A 22 17.67 4.52 9.04
C SER A 22 19.00 3.82 8.80
N PRO A 23 20.11 4.24 9.44
CA PRO A 23 21.43 3.65 9.20
C PRO A 23 21.51 2.18 9.65
N GLN A 24 20.65 1.77 10.58
CA GLN A 24 20.56 0.41 11.11
C GLN A 24 19.10 0.05 11.43
N VAL A 25 18.72 -1.19 11.13
CA VAL A 25 17.42 -1.78 11.50
C VAL A 25 17.66 -3.20 12.00
N GLY A 26 17.22 -3.47 13.23
CA GLY A 26 17.38 -4.77 13.89
C GLY A 26 16.08 -5.60 13.91
N PRO A 27 16.16 -6.89 14.30
CA PRO A 27 14.99 -7.77 14.40
C PRO A 27 13.86 -7.23 15.30
N ASP A 28 14.23 -6.52 16.36
CA ASP A 28 13.30 -5.98 17.36
C ASP A 28 12.33 -4.93 16.79
N TRP A 29 12.69 -4.26 15.68
CA TRP A 29 11.81 -3.29 15.02
C TRP A 29 10.50 -3.92 14.52
N PHE A 30 10.50 -5.23 14.31
CA PHE A 30 9.38 -5.99 13.80
C PHE A 30 8.69 -6.81 14.91
N VAL A 31 8.90 -6.44 16.18
CA VAL A 31 8.25 -7.03 17.35
C VAL A 31 7.39 -5.95 18.01
N PRO A 32 6.05 -6.00 17.93
CA PRO A 32 5.18 -4.99 18.53
C PRO A 32 5.46 -4.74 20.02
N ASP A 33 5.70 -5.80 20.80
CA ASP A 33 6.01 -5.72 22.23
C ASP A 33 7.31 -4.98 22.54
N TYR A 34 8.27 -4.96 21.62
CA TYR A 34 9.48 -4.15 21.76
C TYR A 34 9.13 -2.66 21.82
N TRP A 35 8.27 -2.20 20.91
CA TRP A 35 7.81 -0.81 20.88
C TRP A 35 6.83 -0.48 22.00
N HIS A 36 5.94 -1.41 22.36
CA HIS A 36 5.01 -1.24 23.47
C HIS A 36 5.74 -0.97 24.79
N ARG A 37 6.77 -1.77 25.12
CA ARG A 37 7.58 -1.60 26.34
C ARG A 37 8.31 -0.26 26.40
N GLN A 38 8.52 0.38 25.26
CA GLN A 38 9.14 1.70 25.15
C GLN A 38 8.13 2.86 25.14
N GLY A 39 6.82 2.57 25.26
CA GLY A 39 5.76 3.58 25.08
C GLY A 39 5.69 4.13 23.64
N ALA A 40 6.26 3.43 22.68
CA ALA A 40 6.44 3.84 21.30
C ALA A 40 5.49 3.14 20.31
N LEU A 41 4.53 2.36 20.81
CA LEU A 41 3.49 1.70 20.01
C LEU A 41 2.14 2.41 20.22
N ARG A 42 1.46 2.71 19.12
CA ARG A 42 0.05 3.13 19.09
C ARG A 42 -0.72 2.25 18.13
N THR A 43 -1.89 1.77 18.53
CA THR A 43 -2.78 1.03 17.64
C THR A 43 -3.86 1.96 17.14
N GLN A 44 -3.96 2.14 15.83
CA GLN A 44 -5.07 2.85 15.20
C GLN A 44 -6.10 1.85 14.70
N ALA A 45 -7.39 2.12 14.95
CA ALA A 45 -8.47 1.35 14.37
C ALA A 45 -8.39 1.40 12.83
N GLY A 46 -8.48 0.25 12.18
CA GLY A 46 -8.44 0.13 10.73
C GLY A 46 -8.65 -1.31 10.28
N GLY A 47 -9.55 -1.52 9.32
CA GLY A 47 -9.80 -2.81 8.65
C GLY A 47 -9.87 -4.05 9.56
N ARG A 48 -9.47 -5.20 9.01
CA ARG A 48 -9.39 -6.49 9.74
C ARG A 48 -8.04 -6.61 10.46
N GLY A 49 -7.84 -5.86 11.55
CA GLY A 49 -6.69 -6.11 12.44
C GLY A 49 -6.03 -4.88 13.08
N GLY A 50 -6.45 -3.67 12.74
CA GLY A 50 -5.80 -2.44 13.22
C GLY A 50 -4.43 -2.20 12.57
N VAL A 51 -3.97 -0.95 12.61
CA VAL A 51 -2.65 -0.56 12.10
C VAL A 51 -1.74 -0.27 13.29
N SER A 52 -0.60 -0.97 13.36
CA SER A 52 0.43 -0.71 14.38
C SER A 52 1.29 0.46 13.94
N ILE A 53 1.21 1.58 14.67
CA ILE A 53 2.05 2.76 14.47
C ILE A 53 3.17 2.71 15.50
N ILE A 54 4.41 2.76 15.02
CA ILE A 54 5.61 2.70 15.85
C ILE A 54 6.40 4.01 15.71
N ALA A 55 6.81 4.59 16.84
CA ALA A 55 7.70 5.74 16.86
C ALA A 55 9.15 5.24 16.78
N THR A 56 9.77 5.42 15.61
CA THR A 56 11.14 4.94 15.33
C THR A 56 12.12 6.12 15.26
N PRO A 57 13.43 5.89 15.29
CA PRO A 57 14.42 6.93 14.96
C PRO A 57 14.22 7.57 13.57
N ALA A 58 13.54 6.88 12.65
CA ALA A 58 13.21 7.38 11.31
C ALA A 58 11.87 8.17 11.24
N GLY A 59 11.23 8.40 12.39
CA GLY A 59 9.90 9.02 12.52
C GLY A 59 8.79 8.01 12.82
N GLU A 60 7.53 8.47 12.77
CA GLU A 60 6.36 7.59 12.88
C GLU A 60 6.26 6.67 11.65
N CYS A 61 6.18 5.37 11.92
CA CYS A 61 6.10 4.34 10.89
C CYS A 61 4.88 3.43 11.11
N VAL A 62 4.39 2.85 10.03
CA VAL A 62 3.40 1.77 10.06
C VAL A 62 4.16 0.45 10.01
N LEU A 63 3.96 -0.39 11.03
CA LEU A 63 4.39 -1.79 11.06
C LEU A 63 3.24 -2.68 10.61
N ARG A 64 3.43 -3.39 9.50
CA ARG A 64 2.45 -4.33 8.95
C ARG A 64 3.02 -5.74 8.99
N HIS A 65 2.29 -6.64 9.63
CA HIS A 65 2.47 -8.07 9.47
C HIS A 65 1.65 -8.56 8.27
N TYR A 66 2.25 -9.38 7.41
CA TYR A 66 1.51 -9.96 6.28
C TYR A 66 0.68 -11.14 6.77
N HIS A 67 -0.62 -10.91 6.93
CA HIS A 67 -1.56 -11.98 7.17
C HIS A 67 -2.01 -12.62 5.84
N ARG A 68 -2.15 -13.94 5.81
CA ARG A 68 -2.80 -14.61 4.69
C ARG A 68 -4.31 -14.49 4.84
N GLY A 69 -4.99 -13.96 3.82
CA GLY A 69 -6.46 -13.96 3.76
C GLY A 69 -7.04 -15.23 3.12
N GLY A 70 -8.29 -15.56 3.50
CA GLY A 70 -9.13 -16.58 2.84
C GLY A 70 -9.08 -17.99 3.45
N MET A 71 -9.80 -18.95 2.85
CA MET A 71 -9.88 -20.36 3.30
C MET A 71 -8.51 -21.08 3.39
N VAL A 72 -7.47 -20.54 2.75
CA VAL A 72 -6.09 -21.05 2.83
C VAL A 72 -5.44 -20.74 4.19
N ALA A 73 -5.83 -19.64 4.85
CA ALA A 73 -5.36 -19.32 6.20
C ALA A 73 -5.86 -20.33 7.24
N ALA A 74 -7.10 -20.82 7.06
CA ALA A 74 -7.70 -21.84 7.91
C ALA A 74 -7.04 -23.23 7.78
N LEU A 75 -6.37 -23.51 6.65
CA LEU A 75 -5.74 -24.80 6.39
C LEU A 75 -4.20 -24.81 6.55
N MET A 76 -3.53 -23.66 6.36
CA MET A 76 -2.05 -23.58 6.30
C MET A 76 -1.40 -22.46 7.14
N GLY A 77 -2.17 -21.63 7.85
CA GLY A 77 -1.66 -20.46 8.59
C GLY A 77 -1.03 -19.37 7.70
N ASP A 78 -0.33 -18.40 8.32
CA ASP A 78 0.28 -17.18 7.72
C ASP A 78 1.57 -17.44 6.88
N ARG A 79 1.72 -18.63 6.29
CA ARG A 79 3.02 -19.17 5.86
C ARG A 79 3.26 -19.21 4.35
N TYR A 80 4.00 -18.27 3.77
CA TYR A 80 4.30 -18.21 2.32
C TYR A 80 5.34 -19.24 1.86
N LEU A 81 5.13 -19.92 0.71
CA LEU A 81 6.11 -20.89 0.17
C LEU A 81 7.42 -20.19 -0.19
N TRP A 82 8.53 -20.73 0.31
CA TRP A 82 9.86 -20.23 0.05
C TRP A 82 10.32 -20.56 -1.38
N THR A 83 10.63 -19.53 -2.17
CA THR A 83 11.13 -19.67 -3.56
C THR A 83 12.42 -18.86 -3.82
N GLY A 84 13.06 -18.38 -2.76
CA GLY A 84 14.26 -17.53 -2.79
C GLY A 84 14.06 -16.19 -2.08
N SER A 85 15.15 -15.61 -1.57
CA SER A 85 15.13 -14.37 -0.77
C SER A 85 14.59 -13.17 -1.53
N ASP A 86 15.02 -12.98 -2.78
CA ASP A 86 14.62 -11.84 -3.62
C ASP A 86 13.18 -11.91 -4.10
N ARG A 87 12.55 -13.08 -3.98
CA ARG A 87 11.16 -13.33 -4.41
C ARG A 87 10.18 -13.30 -3.25
N THR A 88 10.64 -12.96 -2.04
CA THR A 88 9.74 -12.78 -0.90
C THR A 88 8.87 -11.55 -1.13
N ARG A 89 7.58 -11.66 -0.78
CA ARG A 89 6.63 -10.55 -0.87
C ARG A 89 7.11 -9.24 -0.22
N PRO A 90 7.63 -9.26 1.03
CA PRO A 90 8.10 -8.03 1.68
C PRO A 90 9.25 -7.37 0.91
N PHE A 91 10.18 -8.14 0.32
CA PHE A 91 11.30 -7.57 -0.42
C PHE A 91 10.85 -7.03 -1.79
N ALA A 92 9.95 -7.75 -2.47
CA ALA A 92 9.39 -7.29 -3.74
C ALA A 92 8.60 -5.98 -3.56
N GLU A 93 7.77 -5.89 -2.51
CA GLU A 93 7.02 -4.67 -2.21
C GLU A 93 7.96 -3.52 -1.77
N PHE A 94 8.94 -3.78 -0.92
CA PHE A 94 9.93 -2.79 -0.50
C PHE A 94 10.64 -2.14 -1.71
N ARG A 95 11.10 -2.97 -2.66
CA ARG A 95 11.77 -2.48 -3.87
C ARG A 95 10.81 -1.74 -4.81
N LEU A 96 9.56 -2.20 -4.94
CA LEU A 96 8.54 -1.49 -5.70
C LEU A 96 8.25 -0.11 -5.10
N LEU A 97 8.15 0.01 -3.77
CA LEU A 97 7.99 1.29 -3.09
C LEU A 97 9.20 2.21 -3.29
N GLY A 98 10.42 1.64 -3.34
CA GLY A 98 11.63 2.37 -3.72
C GLY A 98 11.54 2.96 -5.13
N GLU A 99 11.06 2.18 -6.10
CA GLU A 99 10.82 2.66 -7.47
C GLU A 99 9.71 3.72 -7.55
N ILE A 100 8.61 3.54 -6.82
CA ILE A 100 7.53 4.53 -6.69
C ILE A 100 8.09 5.87 -6.20
N ALA A 101 8.92 5.84 -5.16
CA ALA A 101 9.58 7.04 -4.62
C ALA A 101 10.54 7.66 -5.64
N ARG A 102 11.35 6.85 -6.34
CA ARG A 102 12.26 7.32 -7.40
C ARG A 102 11.51 8.01 -8.55
N LEU A 103 10.31 7.54 -8.87
CA LEU A 103 9.44 8.10 -9.90
C LEU A 103 8.64 9.33 -9.42
N GLY A 104 8.80 9.76 -8.16
CA GLY A 104 8.06 10.88 -7.58
C GLY A 104 6.54 10.61 -7.46
N LEU A 105 6.14 9.34 -7.41
CA LEU A 105 4.75 8.94 -7.25
C LEU A 105 4.37 8.92 -5.76
N PRO A 106 3.15 9.34 -5.40
CA PRO A 106 2.73 9.43 -4.00
C PRO A 106 2.34 8.05 -3.46
N GLY A 107 3.32 7.33 -2.91
CA GLY A 107 3.12 6.11 -2.13
C GLY A 107 3.91 6.12 -0.81
N PRO A 108 3.78 5.09 0.03
CA PRO A 108 4.52 4.99 1.29
C PRO A 108 6.03 4.94 1.04
N VAL A 109 6.78 5.69 1.84
CA VAL A 109 8.26 5.56 1.85
C VAL A 109 8.62 4.28 2.59
N PRO A 110 9.32 3.32 1.95
CA PRO A 110 9.71 2.08 2.61
C PRO A 110 10.83 2.36 3.60
N VAL A 111 10.78 1.72 4.77
CA VAL A 111 11.80 1.84 5.82
C VAL A 111 12.56 0.53 5.94
N ALA A 112 11.84 -0.57 6.15
CA ALA A 112 12.42 -1.89 6.26
C ALA A 112 11.41 -2.98 5.92
N ALA A 113 11.89 -4.14 5.51
CA ALA A 113 11.10 -5.32 5.22
C ALA A 113 11.82 -6.55 5.77
N ARG A 114 11.07 -7.51 6.30
CA ARG A 114 11.63 -8.73 6.90
C ARG A 114 10.94 -9.95 6.34
N TYR A 115 11.71 -11.02 6.16
CA TYR A 115 11.16 -12.36 6.18
C TYR A 115 11.86 -13.22 7.25
N VAL A 116 11.11 -14.12 7.86
CA VAL A 116 11.62 -15.15 8.77
C VAL A 116 11.17 -16.52 8.27
N ARG A 117 12.12 -17.36 7.88
CA ARG A 117 11.91 -18.71 7.38
C ARG A 117 11.55 -19.66 8.51
N GLN A 118 10.62 -20.55 8.21
CA GLN A 118 10.22 -21.68 9.04
C GLN A 118 10.03 -22.89 8.11
N GLY A 119 11.09 -23.66 7.90
CA GLY A 119 11.12 -24.78 6.95
C GLY A 119 10.90 -24.32 5.50
N LEU A 120 9.87 -24.85 4.85
CA LEU A 120 9.46 -24.50 3.48
C LEU A 120 8.62 -23.21 3.40
N SER A 121 8.42 -22.53 4.52
CA SER A 121 7.58 -21.34 4.58
C SER A 121 8.28 -20.14 5.19
N TYR A 122 7.69 -18.95 5.10
CA TYR A 122 8.14 -17.75 5.81
C TYR A 122 6.99 -16.86 6.29
N ASN A 123 7.26 -16.11 7.36
CA ASN A 123 6.48 -14.96 7.81
C ASN A 123 7.10 -13.68 7.25
N ALA A 124 6.29 -12.65 7.06
CA ALA A 124 6.71 -11.42 6.43
C ALA A 124 6.20 -10.19 7.17
N ASP A 125 7.04 -9.15 7.18
CA ASP A 125 6.72 -7.86 7.77
C ASP A 125 7.24 -6.72 6.88
N LEU A 126 6.54 -5.59 6.90
CA LEU A 126 6.96 -4.35 6.22
C LEU A 126 6.75 -3.17 7.17
N ILE A 127 7.74 -2.28 7.18
CA ILE A 127 7.72 -0.99 7.86
C ILE A 127 7.79 0.10 6.80
N THR A 128 6.81 0.99 6.80
CA THR A 128 6.77 2.18 5.93
C THR A 128 6.60 3.44 6.78
N ARG A 129 7.00 4.61 6.28
CA ARG A 129 6.67 5.86 6.95
C ARG A 129 5.15 6.05 6.97
N ARG A 130 4.65 6.53 8.11
CA ARG A 130 3.23 6.85 8.25
C ARG A 130 2.87 8.05 7.38
N ILE A 131 1.75 7.92 6.67
CA ILE A 131 1.07 9.06 6.05
C ILE A 131 0.08 9.56 7.10
N ALA A 132 0.43 10.67 7.77
CA ALA A 132 -0.38 11.25 8.84
C ALA A 132 -1.62 11.98 8.29
N ASP A 133 -2.62 12.16 9.17
CA ASP A 133 -3.84 12.94 8.91
C ASP A 133 -4.55 12.53 7.60
N ALA A 134 -4.66 11.21 7.42
CA ALA A 134 -5.21 10.59 6.23
C ALA A 134 -6.55 9.90 6.51
N HIS A 135 -7.48 10.06 5.58
CA HIS A 135 -8.70 9.26 5.48
C HIS A 135 -8.62 8.39 4.22
N THR A 136 -9.15 7.19 4.27
CA THR A 136 -9.32 6.40 3.05
C THR A 136 -10.41 7.03 2.17
N LEU A 137 -10.34 6.83 0.86
CA LEU A 137 -11.41 7.23 -0.06
C LEU A 137 -12.75 6.57 0.31
N ALA A 138 -12.71 5.37 0.89
CA ALA A 138 -13.89 4.71 1.45
C ALA A 138 -14.49 5.45 2.65
N GLU A 139 -13.67 5.98 3.56
CA GLU A 139 -14.13 6.83 4.67
C GLU A 139 -14.67 8.17 4.16
N CYS A 140 -14.00 8.80 3.19
CA CYS A 140 -14.50 10.01 2.54
C CYS A 140 -15.86 9.76 1.87
N LEU A 141 -16.03 8.61 1.19
CA LEU A 141 -17.31 8.23 0.61
C LEU A 141 -18.39 8.06 1.69
N ALA A 142 -18.10 7.33 2.77
CA ALA A 142 -19.05 7.13 3.87
C ALA A 142 -19.44 8.44 4.56
N ALA A 143 -18.53 9.43 4.59
CA ALA A 143 -18.77 10.77 5.11
C ALA A 143 -19.44 11.73 4.10
N GLY A 144 -19.78 11.27 2.89
CA GLY A 144 -20.37 12.12 1.84
C GLY A 144 -19.41 13.14 1.23
N GLN A 145 -18.09 12.92 1.37
CA GLN A 145 -17.02 13.83 0.92
C GLN A 145 -16.42 13.42 -0.44
N LEU A 146 -16.89 12.34 -1.06
CA LEU A 146 -16.50 11.97 -2.42
C LEU A 146 -17.38 12.71 -3.43
N ASP A 147 -16.86 13.84 -3.93
CA ASP A 147 -17.45 14.64 -5.00
C ASP A 147 -16.66 14.50 -6.32
N GLY A 148 -17.12 15.21 -7.36
CA GLY A 148 -16.48 15.20 -8.68
C GLY A 148 -15.05 15.77 -8.69
N GLU A 149 -14.70 16.67 -7.76
CA GLU A 149 -13.35 17.22 -7.65
C GLU A 149 -12.39 16.19 -7.06
N LEU A 150 -12.78 15.53 -5.96
CA LEU A 150 -12.00 14.43 -5.39
C LEU A 150 -11.88 13.28 -6.39
N ALA A 151 -12.96 12.93 -7.09
CA ALA A 151 -12.94 11.90 -8.14
C ALA A 151 -11.96 12.25 -9.28
N THR A 152 -11.94 13.51 -9.72
CA THR A 152 -10.96 14.04 -10.68
C THR A 152 -9.53 13.85 -10.17
N LYS A 153 -9.24 14.21 -8.92
CA LYS A 153 -7.90 14.04 -8.31
C LYS A 153 -7.50 12.57 -8.24
N VAL A 154 -8.43 11.67 -7.89
CA VAL A 154 -8.21 10.21 -7.89
C VAL A 154 -7.89 9.70 -9.29
N GLY A 155 -8.61 10.17 -10.32
CA GLY A 155 -8.34 9.83 -11.72
C GLY A 155 -6.93 10.21 -12.15
N ALA A 156 -6.49 11.43 -11.82
CA ALA A 156 -5.12 11.88 -12.07
C ALA A 156 -4.08 11.04 -11.33
N LEU A 157 -4.33 10.71 -10.06
CA LEU A 157 -3.46 9.86 -9.24
C LEU A 157 -3.25 8.50 -9.92
N VAL A 158 -4.34 7.78 -10.22
CA VAL A 158 -4.26 6.44 -10.81
C VAL A 158 -3.58 6.46 -12.18
N ALA A 159 -3.86 7.47 -13.01
CA ALA A 159 -3.21 7.64 -14.31
C ALA A 159 -1.69 7.81 -14.20
N ARG A 160 -1.19 8.57 -13.22
CA ARG A 160 0.27 8.74 -13.02
C ARG A 160 0.96 7.41 -12.73
N PHE A 161 0.36 6.57 -11.88
CA PHE A 161 0.87 5.22 -11.60
C PHE A 161 0.81 4.33 -12.83
N HIS A 162 -0.32 4.32 -13.54
CA HIS A 162 -0.51 3.52 -14.75
C HIS A 162 0.44 3.91 -15.89
N ARG A 163 0.69 5.21 -16.07
CA ARG A 163 1.64 5.75 -17.05
C ARG A 163 3.08 5.32 -16.75
N ALA A 164 3.44 5.28 -15.47
CA ALA A 164 4.73 4.79 -15.01
C ALA A 164 4.86 3.25 -15.05
N GLY A 165 3.80 2.52 -15.44
CA GLY A 165 3.81 1.07 -15.49
C GLY A 165 3.62 0.39 -14.13
N ILE A 166 3.21 1.12 -13.08
CA ILE A 166 2.93 0.51 -11.78
C ILE A 166 1.56 -0.14 -11.82
N TRP A 167 1.53 -1.46 -11.62
CA TRP A 167 0.31 -2.23 -11.47
C TRP A 167 0.03 -2.52 -9.99
N HIS A 168 -1.18 -2.19 -9.54
CA HIS A 168 -1.63 -2.40 -8.18
C HIS A 168 -2.54 -3.63 -8.10
N ALA A 169 -2.17 -4.67 -7.36
CA ALA A 169 -2.92 -5.94 -7.37
C ALA A 169 -4.36 -5.80 -6.82
N ASP A 170 -4.55 -4.88 -5.87
CA ASP A 170 -5.82 -4.64 -5.20
C ASP A 170 -6.20 -3.15 -5.14
N LEU A 171 -6.27 -2.47 -6.29
CA LEU A 171 -6.71 -1.06 -6.33
C LEU A 171 -8.19 -0.96 -5.93
N ASN A 172 -8.44 -0.43 -4.74
CA ASN A 172 -9.77 -0.22 -4.16
C ASN A 172 -9.80 1.07 -3.31
N ALA A 173 -10.98 1.51 -2.90
CA ALA A 173 -11.16 2.77 -2.16
C ALA A 173 -10.52 2.79 -0.76
N HIS A 174 -10.23 1.64 -0.14
CA HIS A 174 -9.47 1.62 1.12
C HIS A 174 -7.97 1.85 0.93
N ASN A 175 -7.46 1.60 -0.28
CA ASN A 175 -6.05 1.75 -0.65
C ASN A 175 -5.72 3.10 -1.28
N VAL A 176 -6.68 4.03 -1.30
CA VAL A 176 -6.48 5.43 -1.69
C VAL A 176 -6.60 6.26 -0.43
N LEU A 177 -5.52 6.93 -0.02
CA LEU A 177 -5.53 7.87 1.09
C LEU A 177 -5.72 9.31 0.60
N VAL A 178 -6.53 10.04 1.32
CA VAL A 178 -6.86 11.45 1.16
C VAL A 178 -6.30 12.21 2.35
N THR A 179 -5.45 13.19 2.09
CA THR A 179 -4.87 14.09 3.10
C THR A 179 -5.04 15.53 2.67
N SER A 180 -4.78 16.48 3.57
CA SER A 180 -4.69 17.91 3.23
C SER A 180 -3.56 18.24 2.23
N ARG A 181 -2.53 17.37 2.14
CA ARG A 181 -1.36 17.56 1.26
C ARG A 181 -1.52 16.91 -0.11
N GLY A 182 -2.53 16.07 -0.29
CA GLY A 182 -2.77 15.34 -1.54
C GLY A 182 -3.20 13.90 -1.32
N LEU A 183 -3.20 13.15 -2.41
CA LEU A 183 -3.63 11.76 -2.45
C LEU A 183 -2.45 10.80 -2.55
N TYR A 184 -2.60 9.63 -1.94
CA TYR A 184 -1.59 8.57 -1.96
C TYR A 184 -2.24 7.22 -2.28
N LEU A 185 -1.52 6.34 -2.98
CA LEU A 185 -1.86 4.92 -3.06
C LEU A 185 -1.03 4.16 -2.03
N ILE A 186 -1.64 3.20 -1.35
CA ILE A 186 -1.00 2.36 -0.32
C ILE A 186 -1.28 0.88 -0.55
N ASP A 187 -0.59 0.01 0.19
CA ASP A 187 -0.71 -1.46 0.12
C ASP A 187 -0.41 -2.03 -1.28
N PHE A 188 0.88 -2.07 -1.60
CA PHE A 188 1.37 -2.62 -2.85
C PHE A 188 1.70 -4.12 -2.73
N ASP A 189 1.07 -4.85 -1.79
CA ASP A 189 1.26 -6.31 -1.72
C ASP A 189 0.86 -6.93 -3.06
N ARG A 190 1.78 -7.73 -3.61
CA ARG A 190 1.70 -8.32 -4.96
C ARG A 190 1.67 -7.30 -6.11
N GLY A 191 1.85 -6.01 -5.87
CA GLY A 191 2.06 -5.01 -6.92
C GLY A 191 3.34 -5.30 -7.71
N CYS A 192 3.42 -4.79 -8.95
CA CYS A 192 4.64 -4.91 -9.76
C CYS A 192 4.71 -3.86 -10.86
N MET A 193 5.89 -3.71 -11.45
CA MET A 193 6.08 -3.00 -12.72
C MET A 193 5.57 -3.87 -13.88
N ARG A 194 4.84 -3.25 -14.81
CA ARG A 194 4.36 -3.85 -16.05
C ARG A 194 4.55 -2.87 -17.19
N LYS A 195 4.79 -3.39 -18.40
CA LYS A 195 4.68 -2.56 -19.61
C LYS A 195 3.27 -1.96 -19.67
N PRO A 196 3.11 -0.63 -19.80
CA PRO A 196 1.80 0.01 -19.94
C PRO A 196 0.98 -0.64 -21.06
N ALA A 197 -0.23 -1.07 -20.72
CA ALA A 197 -1.17 -1.65 -21.66
C ALA A 197 -2.60 -1.42 -21.19
N THR A 198 -3.47 -1.06 -22.13
CA THR A 198 -4.88 -0.71 -21.87
C THR A 198 -5.60 -1.80 -21.08
N ALA A 199 -5.38 -3.07 -21.41
CA ALA A 199 -6.09 -4.19 -20.80
C ALA A 199 -5.97 -4.24 -19.27
N TRP A 200 -4.74 -4.17 -18.73
CA TRP A 200 -4.56 -4.25 -17.27
C TRP A 200 -4.91 -2.93 -16.58
N GLN A 201 -4.70 -1.80 -17.24
CA GLN A 201 -5.04 -0.47 -16.71
C GLN A 201 -6.56 -0.33 -16.51
N GLN A 202 -7.34 -0.75 -17.52
CA GLN A 202 -8.79 -0.80 -17.43
C GLN A 202 -9.26 -1.80 -16.38
N ALA A 203 -8.65 -2.98 -16.30
CA ALA A 203 -8.96 -3.94 -15.25
C ALA A 203 -8.70 -3.40 -13.83
N ASN A 204 -7.70 -2.52 -13.65
CA ASN A 204 -7.42 -1.85 -12.38
C ASN A 204 -8.48 -0.81 -12.04
N LEU A 205 -8.85 0.05 -13.00
CA LEU A 205 -9.95 1.01 -12.84
C LEU A 205 -11.27 0.31 -12.51
N GLN A 206 -11.58 -0.81 -13.16
CA GLN A 206 -12.78 -1.58 -12.87
C GLN A 206 -12.78 -2.24 -11.48
N ARG A 207 -11.61 -2.49 -10.88
CA ARG A 207 -11.53 -2.90 -9.45
C ARG A 207 -11.91 -1.74 -8.55
N LEU A 208 -11.37 -0.55 -8.81
CA LEU A 208 -11.73 0.66 -8.06
C LEU A 208 -13.22 0.96 -8.18
N ARG A 209 -13.78 0.97 -9.39
CA ARG A 209 -15.23 1.18 -9.64
C ARG A 209 -16.08 0.21 -8.84
N ARG A 210 -15.79 -1.10 -8.93
CA ARG A 210 -16.54 -2.12 -8.17
C ARG A 210 -16.41 -1.92 -6.66
N SER A 211 -15.26 -1.45 -6.16
CA SER A 211 -15.10 -1.17 -4.74
C SER A 211 -15.97 0.00 -4.28
N LEU A 212 -16.05 1.08 -5.08
CA LEU A 212 -16.90 2.23 -4.79
C LEU A 212 -18.38 1.85 -4.79
N LEU A 213 -18.82 1.08 -5.79
CA LEU A 213 -20.20 0.60 -5.86
C LEU A 213 -20.57 -0.29 -4.67
N LYS A 214 -19.67 -1.21 -4.27
CA LYS A 214 -19.86 -2.06 -3.08
C LYS A 214 -19.96 -1.26 -1.78
N LEU A 215 -19.32 -0.09 -1.73
CA LEU A 215 -19.36 0.83 -0.60
C LEU A 215 -20.55 1.79 -0.65
N GLY A 216 -21.45 1.65 -1.64
CA GLY A 216 -22.68 2.43 -1.73
C GLY A 216 -22.53 3.76 -2.48
N ALA A 217 -21.48 3.96 -3.29
CA ALA A 217 -21.30 5.20 -4.07
C ALA A 217 -22.46 5.50 -5.03
N ALA A 218 -23.24 4.48 -5.41
CA ALA A 218 -24.45 4.63 -6.22
C ALA A 218 -25.74 4.67 -5.39
N GLY A 219 -25.69 5.03 -4.10
CA GLY A 219 -26.86 5.08 -3.22
C GLY A 219 -27.96 6.02 -3.70
N HIS A 220 -27.62 7.06 -4.47
CA HIS A 220 -28.57 7.97 -5.10
C HIS A 220 -28.93 7.59 -6.56
N GLY A 221 -28.47 6.44 -7.03
CA GLY A 221 -28.69 5.93 -8.38
C GLY A 221 -27.41 5.84 -9.21
N GLU A 222 -27.29 4.79 -10.02
CA GLU A 222 -26.09 4.55 -10.82
C GLU A 222 -25.84 5.66 -11.85
N ALA A 223 -26.88 6.26 -12.43
CA ALA A 223 -26.73 7.36 -13.39
C ALA A 223 -26.06 8.59 -12.77
N LEU A 224 -26.38 8.92 -11.51
CA LEU A 224 -25.73 10.03 -10.78
C LEU A 224 -24.29 9.68 -10.41
N PHE A 225 -24.03 8.45 -9.94
CA PHE A 225 -22.66 7.99 -9.71
C PHE A 225 -21.80 8.09 -10.98
N GLU A 226 -22.34 7.64 -12.12
CA GLU A 226 -21.65 7.71 -13.40
C GLU A 226 -21.34 9.15 -13.79
N LYS A 227 -22.33 10.05 -13.73
CA LYS A 227 -22.19 11.45 -14.12
C LYS A 227 -21.28 12.25 -13.18
N ASP A 228 -21.50 12.14 -11.87
CA ASP A 228 -20.92 13.08 -10.90
C ASP A 228 -19.59 12.58 -10.33
N ILE A 229 -19.32 11.27 -10.38
CA ILE A 229 -18.11 10.65 -9.81
C ILE A 229 -17.28 9.95 -10.88
N TRP A 230 -17.85 8.99 -11.60
CA TRP A 230 -17.06 8.11 -12.47
C TRP A 230 -16.57 8.79 -13.74
N GLN A 231 -17.40 9.58 -14.42
CA GLN A 231 -17.03 10.34 -15.62
C GLN A 231 -15.91 11.37 -15.32
N PRO A 232 -16.01 12.24 -14.29
CA PRO A 232 -14.91 13.16 -13.94
C PRO A 232 -13.59 12.43 -13.66
N LEU A 233 -13.65 11.29 -12.98
CA LEU A 233 -12.49 10.44 -12.73
C LEU A 233 -11.88 9.93 -14.04
N LEU A 234 -12.70 9.34 -14.92
CA LEU A 234 -12.24 8.78 -16.20
C LEU A 234 -11.70 9.85 -17.15
N ASP A 235 -12.35 11.00 -17.24
CA ASP A 235 -11.93 12.11 -18.08
C ASP A 235 -10.55 12.60 -17.64
N ARG A 236 -10.37 12.83 -16.33
CA ARG A 236 -9.07 13.26 -15.81
C ARG A 236 -8.02 12.17 -15.92
N TYR A 237 -8.41 10.91 -15.72
CA TYR A 237 -7.53 9.77 -15.93
C TYR A 237 -7.00 9.74 -17.37
N GLY A 238 -7.88 9.84 -18.37
CA GLY A 238 -7.51 9.83 -19.79
C GLY A 238 -6.56 10.96 -20.15
N ARG A 239 -6.85 12.20 -19.71
CA ARG A 239 -6.00 13.38 -19.94
C ARG A 239 -4.62 13.25 -19.30
N THR A 240 -4.52 12.59 -18.14
CA THR A 240 -3.25 12.45 -17.40
C THR A 240 -2.43 11.26 -17.89
N LEU A 241 -3.09 10.22 -18.42
CA LEU A 241 -2.43 9.02 -18.94
C LEU A 241 -1.65 9.33 -20.23
N THR A 242 -2.23 10.15 -21.09
CA THR A 242 -1.56 10.68 -22.29
C THR A 242 -0.51 11.73 -21.88
N PRO A 243 0.67 11.76 -22.53
CA PRO A 243 1.69 12.79 -22.29
C PRO A 243 1.20 14.22 -22.55
#